data_AF-A0A7X7Y5E2-F1
#
_entry.id   AF-A0A7X7Y5E2-F1
#
_cell.length_a   1.000
_cell.length_b   1.000
_cell.length_c   1.000
_cell.angle_alpha   90.00
_cell.angle_beta   90.00
_cell.angle_gamma   90.00
#
_symmetry.space_group_name_H-M   'P 1'
#
loop_
_entity.id
_entity.type
_entity.pdbx_description
1 polymer ?
#
loop_
_entity_poly.entity_id
_entity_poly.type
_entity_poly.pdbx_seq_one_letter_code
_entity_poly.pdbx_strand_id
1 'polypeptide(L)' 'MTKQNKAFKFRLYPNKEQEELLAKTFGCVRFVYNKMLAERKEIYEKFKDDKEKLKEQKFPTPAK' A
#
# COMPACT_ATOMS: atom_id res chain seq x y z
N MET A 1 -49.40 -5.77 6.07
CA MET A 1 -48.58 -5.96 4.86
C MET A 1 -47.13 -5.58 5.18
N THR A 2 -46.20 -6.53 5.09
CA THR A 2 -44.77 -6.30 5.38
C THR A 2 -44.12 -5.53 4.23
N LYS A 3 -43.52 -4.37 4.54
CA LYS A 3 -42.80 -3.53 3.56
C LYS A 3 -41.50 -4.23 3.15
N GLN A 4 -41.42 -4.71 1.91
CA GLN A 4 -40.16 -5.21 1.37
C GLN A 4 -39.32 -4.03 0.86
N ASN A 5 -38.09 -3.91 1.38
CA ASN A 5 -37.13 -2.93 0.88
C ASN A 5 -36.44 -3.48 -0.37
N LYS A 6 -36.50 -2.74 -1.47
CA LYS A 6 -35.75 -3.06 -2.69
C LYS A 6 -34.30 -2.63 -2.49
N ALA A 7 -33.35 -3.52 -2.78
CA ALA A 7 -31.93 -3.19 -2.85
C ALA A 7 -31.44 -3.38 -4.28
N PHE A 8 -30.55 -2.49 -4.72
CA PHE A 8 -29.93 -2.57 -6.03
C PHE A 8 -28.45 -2.89 -5.90
N LYS A 9 -27.93 -3.72 -6.80
CA LYS A 9 -26.51 -4.07 -6.90
C LYS A 9 -26.03 -3.67 -8.28
N PHE A 10 -25.07 -2.76 -8.32
CA PHE A 10 -24.46 -2.31 -9.58
C PHE A 10 -22.96 -2.58 -9.53
N ARG A 11 -22.38 -2.82 -10.72
CA ARG A 11 -20.94 -2.79 -10.94
C ARG A 11 -20.63 -1.58 -11.81
N LEU A 12 -19.81 -0.68 -11.29
CA LEU A 12 -19.32 0.47 -12.05
C LEU A 12 -17.96 0.10 -12.64
N TYR A 13 -17.77 0.47 -13.90
CA TYR A 13 -16.49 0.40 -14.58
C TYR A 13 -15.96 1.83 -14.76
N PRO A 14 -14.65 2.06 -14.55
CA PRO A 14 -14.07 3.36 -14.76
C PRO A 14 -14.15 3.76 -16.24
N ASN A 15 -14.23 5.06 -16.50
CA ASN A 15 -13.93 5.60 -17.82
C ASN A 15 -12.40 5.70 -18.01
N LYS A 16 -11.95 6.06 -19.22
CA LYS A 16 -10.51 6.11 -19.55
C LYS A 16 -9.69 7.00 -18.60
N GLU A 17 -10.19 8.19 -18.27
CA GLU A 17 -9.49 9.11 -17.36
C GLU A 17 -9.37 8.54 -15.95
N GLN A 18 -10.42 7.86 -15.47
CA GLN A 18 -10.42 7.17 -14.19
C GLN A 18 -9.46 5.97 -14.18
N GLU A 19 -9.41 5.18 -15.26
CA GLU A 19 -8.45 4.08 -15.40
C GLU A 19 -7.02 4.57 -15.27
N GLU A 20 -6.67 5.65 -15.99
CA GLU A 20 -5.34 6.25 -15.93
C GLU A 20 -5.01 6.79 -14.54
N LEU A 21 -5.96 7.47 -13.89
CA LEU A 21 -5.79 7.97 -12.53
C LEU A 21 -5.54 6.83 -11.55
N LEU A 22 -6.39 5.79 -11.59
CA LEU A 22 -6.26 4.61 -10.74
C LEU A 22 -4.92 3.90 -10.97
N ALA A 23 -4.49 3.75 -12.22
CA ALA A 23 -3.21 3.14 -12.56
C ALA A 23 -2.03 3.95 -11.98
N LYS A 24 -2.06 5.28 -12.09
CA LYS A 24 -1.04 6.17 -11.50
C LYS A 24 -1.02 6.05 -9.98
N THR A 25 -2.19 6.10 -9.34
CA THR A 25 -2.32 6.02 -7.87
C THR A 25 -1.89 4.66 -7.33
N PHE A 26 -2.42 3.55 -7.85
CA PHE A 26 -2.04 2.23 -7.38
C PHE A 26 -0.58 1.90 -7.72
N GLY A 27 -0.09 2.36 -8.87
CA GLY A 27 1.30 2.23 -9.27
C GLY A 27 2.25 2.93 -8.29
N CYS A 28 1.99 4.20 -7.96
CA CYS A 28 2.86 4.95 -7.05
C CYS A 28 2.86 4.38 -5.63
N VAL A 29 1.68 4.04 -5.10
CA VAL A 29 1.55 3.44 -3.76
C VAL A 29 2.27 2.10 -3.70
N ARG A 30 2.08 1.24 -4.71
CA ARG A 30 2.74 -0.07 -4.78
C ARG A 30 4.25 0.06 -4.85
N PHE A 31 4.76 1.00 -5.64
CA PHE A 31 6.19 1.26 -5.74
C PHE A 31 6.78 1.66 -4.39
N VAL A 32 6.21 2.69 -3.75
CA VAL A 32 6.70 3.20 -2.46
C VAL A 32 6.67 2.10 -1.39
N TYR A 33 5.55 1.37 -1.28
CA TYR A 33 5.42 0.28 -0.34
C TYR A 33 6.48 -0.81 -0.55
N ASN A 34 6.64 -1.28 -1.79
CA ASN A 34 7.59 -2.34 -2.11
C ASN A 34 9.03 -1.90 -1.86
N LYS A 35 9.37 -0.65 -2.16
CA LYS A 35 10.70 -0.08 -1.92
C LYS A 35 11.03 -0.10 -0.42
N MET A 36 10.14 0.43 0.42
CA MET A 36 10.32 0.40 1.89
C MET A 36 10.38 -1.02 2.44
N LEU A 37 9.52 -1.91 1.94
CA LEU A 37 9.47 -3.30 2.39
C LEU A 37 10.79 -4.02 2.07
N ALA A 38 11.35 -3.79 0.89
CA ALA A 38 12.65 -4.35 0.50
C ALA A 38 13.76 -3.86 1.44
N GLU A 39 13.83 -2.55 1.70
CA GLU A 39 14.82 -1.97 2.61
C GLU A 39 14.71 -2.56 4.04
N ARG A 40 13.48 -2.72 4.55
CA ARG A 40 13.25 -3.35 5.86
C ARG A 40 13.70 -4.80 5.90
N LYS A 41 13.45 -5.57 4.84
CA LYS A 41 13.90 -6.97 4.74
C LYS A 41 15.41 -7.05 4.71
N GLU A 42 16.07 -6.21 3.93
CA GLU A 42 17.53 -6.17 3.85
C GLU A 42 18.17 -5.82 5.20
N ILE A 43 17.62 -4.83 5.92
CA ILE A 43 18.08 -4.45 7.25
C ILE A 43 17.87 -5.59 8.25
N TYR A 44 16.70 -6.23 8.22
CA TYR A 44 16.43 -7.37 9.09
C TYR A 44 17.43 -8.51 8.84
N GLU A 45 17.66 -8.91 7.59
CA GLU A 45 18.62 -9.98 7.29
C GLU A 45 20.05 -9.65 7.71
N LYS A 46 20.45 -8.38 7.64
CA LYS A 46 21.79 -7.94 8.07
C LYS A 46 21.98 -7.95 9.59
N PHE A 47 20.94 -7.66 10.36
CA PHE A 47 21.04 -7.42 11.80
C PHE A 47 20.17 -8.34 12.67
N LYS A 48 19.54 -9.38 12.10
CA LYS A 48 18.65 -10.29 12.86
C LYS A 48 19.31 -10.94 14.08
N ASP A 49 20.63 -11.13 14.03
CA ASP A 49 21.42 -11.71 15.12
C ASP A 49 21.93 -10.65 16.12
N ASP A 50 21.90 -9.35 15.76
CA ASP A 50 22.33 -8.22 16.58
C ASP A 50 21.18 -7.25 16.84
N LYS A 51 20.40 -7.55 17.89
CA LYS A 51 19.17 -6.84 18.24
C LYS A 51 19.40 -5.37 18.61
N GLU A 52 20.57 -5.02 19.12
CA GLU A 52 20.87 -3.63 19.49
C GLU A 52 21.10 -2.80 18.22
N LYS A 53 21.90 -3.30 17.27
CA LYS A 53 22.06 -2.64 15.96
C LYS A 53 20.77 -2.54 15.15
N LEU A 54 19.87 -3.53 15.28
CA LEU A 54 18.57 -3.48 14.61
C LEU A 54 17.69 -2.33 15.14
N LYS A 55 17.71 -2.08 16.46
CA LYS A 55 16.93 -1.00 17.09
C LYS A 55 17.44 0.40 16.73
N GLU A 56 18.73 0.54 16.43
CA GLU A 56 19.35 1.80 16.04
C GLU A 56 18.97 2.26 14.63
N GLN A 57 18.51 1.35 13.77
CA GLN A 57 18.14 1.69 12.39
C GLN A 57 16.90 2.59 12.34
N LYS A 58 17.09 3.78 11.75
CA LYS A 58 16.02 4.75 11.52
C LYS A 58 15.57 4.68 10.06
N PHE A 59 14.28 4.46 9.85
CA PHE A 59 13.69 4.50 8.51
C PHE A 59 13.16 5.92 8.24
N PRO A 60 13.77 6.69 7.33
CA PRO A 60 13.24 7.99 6.98
C PRO A 60 11.89 7.82 6.27
N THR A 61 10.94 8.69 6.57
CA THR A 61 9.77 8.86 5.72
C THR A 61 10.22 9.46 4.38
N PRO A 62 9.78 8.93 3.23
CA PRO A 62 10.08 9.52 1.94
C PRO A 62 9.45 10.90 1.75
N ALA A 63 8.43 11.22 2.54
CA ALA A 63 7.94 12.58 2.70
C ALA A 63 8.96 13.36 3.53
N LYS A 64 9.70 14.25 2.85
CA LYS A 64 10.44 15.35 3.48
C LYS A 64 9.49 16.50 3.79
#